data_AF-L1NW68-F1
#
_entry.id   AF-L1NW68-F1
#
_cell.length_a   1.000
_cell.length_b   1.000
_cell.length_c   1.000
_cell.angle_alpha   90.00
_cell.angle_beta   90.00
_cell.angle_gamma   90.00
#
_symmetry.space_group_name_H-M   'P 1'
#
loop_
_entity.id
_entity.type
_entity.pdbx_description
1 polymer ?
#
loop_
_entity_poly.entity_id
_entity_poly.type
_entity_poly.pdbx_seq_one_letter_code
_entity_poly.pdbx_strand_id
1 'polypeptide(L)'
;MKPLYDLQQELNRLFIAGSKFAKNDPRLQKYIPILKKLGEKAPVFNKLAQEVEALLQVESQQSAEKLLNVSTLLYSVLYTQGVTIQAEATKALQEPNVSIADVNTTYSYLQLKPVLQALTQSNSGRLEVLKDAFERGIFKDSRTFGYLSYALADKYTELADYVLQTIIPTCGQAMLPFLLSDFRLEDRTENVRRLRLLYQLKYAEMDSLTDKIFGESLPNLQAEAISIIAERKDKQTEDFIMSLTSDKNKLVREASYKALAILGTQRSIDKLLALYETNKAKGNAKALAEAISLLAIPSHYQPFLKKVYEQFNILLSIEKTDNNVAVTNAFERFAIDLDILENKDCNEVYEFLSELLQSQKFNTLRRNLFKNTYDPIPMKIVGILNSFEADKVVAFYDKHKQYLTFNSGYNDLWINFFWRAFNNENFSKEQLFETFSTTLGKSLATGSMLETFSGTNGYYTYTVRKCSEVRVDRIDPRWIPVFYSFLRSLKKLHNNYALNTFIILDALEKDGKSLDEWLLKALSETFSEDTIWLYRLILKRNLPNKYELVYHSLEKMKAGNAYYFLYNLSDTDFWKQFPKEYAQKFRILAEKNKLKIFKEIAEEIERG
;
A
#
# COMPACT_ATOMS: atom_id res chain seq x y z
N MET A 1 -19.41 62.05 -19.60
CA MET A 1 -19.46 60.60 -19.82
C MET A 1 -20.83 60.06 -20.19
N LYS A 2 -21.91 60.44 -19.49
CA LYS A 2 -23.27 59.99 -19.79
C LYS A 2 -23.65 60.01 -21.30
N PRO A 3 -23.34 61.07 -22.08
CA PRO A 3 -23.67 61.07 -23.52
C PRO A 3 -22.98 59.99 -24.37
N LEU A 4 -21.79 59.53 -23.97
CA LEU A 4 -21.05 58.47 -24.68
C LEU A 4 -21.61 57.09 -24.35
N TYR A 5 -22.01 56.87 -23.10
CA TYR A 5 -22.72 55.64 -22.69
C TYR A 5 -24.11 55.57 -23.32
N ASP A 6 -24.81 56.70 -23.42
CA ASP A 6 -26.13 56.73 -24.07
C ASP A 6 -26.00 56.51 -25.60
N LEU A 7 -24.93 57.02 -26.23
CA LEU A 7 -24.61 56.69 -27.63
C LEU A 7 -24.27 55.20 -27.79
N GLN A 8 -23.49 54.62 -26.87
CA GLN A 8 -23.15 53.20 -26.86
C GLN A 8 -24.42 52.34 -26.80
N GLN A 9 -25.42 52.72 -26.01
CA GLN A 9 -26.71 52.02 -25.97
C GLN A 9 -27.43 52.06 -27.31
N GLU A 10 -27.44 53.21 -28.00
CA GLU A 10 -28.08 53.30 -29.32
C GLU A 10 -27.34 52.49 -30.40
N LEU A 11 -26.01 52.45 -30.37
CA LEU A 11 -25.23 51.62 -31.29
C LEU A 11 -25.45 50.13 -31.00
N ASN A 12 -25.49 49.73 -29.72
CA ASN A 12 -25.83 48.36 -29.31
C ASN A 12 -27.24 47.96 -29.75
N ARG A 13 -28.21 48.88 -29.68
CA ARG A 13 -29.55 48.65 -30.24
C ARG A 13 -29.48 48.33 -31.73
N LEU A 14 -28.66 49.04 -32.51
CA LEU A 14 -28.51 48.77 -33.94
C LEU A 14 -27.77 47.46 -34.25
N PHE A 15 -26.83 47.03 -33.40
CA PHE A 15 -26.26 45.69 -33.52
C PHE A 15 -27.29 44.59 -33.33
N ILE A 16 -28.27 44.82 -32.44
CA ILE A 16 -29.35 43.85 -32.15
C ILE A 16 -30.44 43.91 -33.22
N ALA A 17 -30.94 45.10 -33.54
CA ALA A 17 -32.04 45.29 -34.49
C ALA A 17 -31.60 45.09 -35.95
N GLY A 18 -30.31 45.28 -36.24
CA GLY A 18 -29.72 45.20 -37.58
C GLY A 18 -29.31 46.58 -38.12
N SER A 19 -28.10 46.65 -38.69
CA SER A 19 -27.48 47.89 -39.16
C SER A 19 -28.27 48.62 -40.26
N LYS A 20 -29.12 47.90 -41.01
CA LYS A 20 -29.98 48.48 -42.06
C LYS A 20 -30.95 49.56 -41.54
N PHE A 21 -31.21 49.58 -40.23
CA PHE A 21 -32.06 50.59 -39.58
C PHE A 21 -31.32 51.87 -39.20
N ALA A 22 -30.02 51.97 -39.46
CA ALA A 22 -29.23 53.14 -39.12
C ALA A 22 -29.52 54.36 -40.02
N LYS A 23 -29.94 54.15 -41.27
CA LYS A 23 -30.20 55.25 -42.23
C LYS A 23 -31.31 56.16 -41.68
N ASN A 24 -31.01 57.44 -41.54
CA ASN A 24 -31.91 58.46 -40.97
C ASN A 24 -32.44 58.15 -39.56
N ASP A 25 -31.72 57.37 -38.74
CA ASP A 25 -32.14 57.08 -37.37
C ASP A 25 -32.10 58.36 -36.48
N PRO A 26 -33.26 58.88 -36.02
CA PRO A 26 -33.31 60.13 -35.27
C PRO A 26 -32.64 60.01 -33.89
N ARG A 27 -32.50 58.79 -33.35
CA ARG A 27 -31.89 58.54 -32.04
C ARG A 27 -30.37 58.66 -32.10
N LEU A 28 -29.76 58.34 -33.24
CA LEU A 28 -28.34 58.62 -33.48
C LEU A 28 -28.14 60.08 -33.88
N GLN A 29 -29.04 60.63 -34.69
CA GLN A 29 -28.93 62.00 -35.20
C GLN A 29 -28.84 63.06 -34.08
N LYS A 30 -29.59 62.86 -32.98
CA LYS A 30 -29.55 63.78 -31.82
C LYS A 30 -28.17 63.90 -31.15
N TYR A 31 -27.29 62.90 -31.29
CA TYR A 31 -25.97 62.90 -30.66
C TYR A 31 -24.90 63.62 -31.48
N ILE A 32 -25.11 63.85 -32.78
CA ILE A 32 -24.17 64.57 -33.64
C ILE A 32 -23.80 65.96 -33.07
N PRO A 33 -24.76 66.87 -32.76
CA PRO A 33 -24.41 68.18 -32.22
C PRO A 33 -23.74 68.09 -30.84
N ILE A 34 -24.11 67.09 -30.02
CA ILE A 34 -23.50 66.84 -28.71
C ILE A 34 -22.03 66.43 -28.88
N LEU A 35 -21.75 65.50 -29.80
CA LEU A 35 -20.41 65.03 -30.11
C LEU A 35 -19.54 66.13 -30.73
N LYS A 36 -20.09 66.97 -31.62
CA LYS A 36 -19.38 68.14 -32.18
C LYS A 36 -18.98 69.13 -31.09
N LYS A 37 -19.88 69.41 -30.14
CA LYS A 37 -19.58 70.28 -28.99
C LYS A 37 -18.51 69.68 -28.06
N LEU A 38 -18.56 68.37 -27.81
CA LEU A 38 -17.48 67.68 -27.10
C LEU A 38 -16.16 67.71 -27.89
N GLY A 39 -16.26 67.73 -29.22
CA GLY A 39 -15.18 67.84 -30.18
C GLY A 39 -14.35 69.12 -30.06
N GLU A 40 -14.93 70.21 -29.56
CA GLU A 40 -14.21 71.45 -29.24
C GLU A 40 -13.12 71.22 -28.17
N LYS A 41 -13.33 70.23 -27.28
CA LYS A 41 -12.37 69.89 -26.21
C LYS A 41 -11.40 68.78 -26.61
N ALA A 42 -11.83 67.84 -27.45
CA ALA A 42 -10.97 66.76 -27.93
C ALA A 42 -11.35 66.32 -29.36
N PRO A 43 -10.41 66.33 -30.32
CA PRO A 43 -10.69 66.02 -31.73
C PRO A 43 -11.34 64.65 -31.96
N VAL A 44 -11.11 63.68 -31.08
CA VAL A 44 -11.68 62.32 -31.18
C VAL A 44 -13.21 62.33 -31.18
N PHE A 45 -13.84 63.29 -30.48
CA PHE A 45 -15.31 63.41 -30.47
C PHE A 45 -15.87 64.01 -31.77
N ASN A 46 -15.11 64.87 -32.46
CA ASN A 46 -15.45 65.32 -33.81
C ASN A 46 -15.39 64.17 -34.81
N LYS A 47 -14.37 63.30 -34.70
CA LYS A 47 -14.27 62.09 -35.52
C LYS A 47 -15.44 61.14 -35.25
N LEU A 48 -15.83 60.95 -34.00
CA LEU A 48 -17.05 60.20 -33.64
C LEU A 48 -18.32 60.81 -34.26
N ALA A 49 -18.48 62.13 -34.22
CA ALA A 49 -19.61 62.80 -34.84
C ALA A 49 -19.68 62.57 -36.37
N GLN A 50 -18.54 62.64 -37.05
CA GLN A 50 -18.43 62.39 -38.49
C GLN A 50 -18.76 60.94 -38.86
N GLU A 51 -18.27 59.97 -38.08
CA GLU A 51 -18.57 58.55 -38.33
C GLU A 51 -20.06 58.25 -38.07
N VAL A 52 -20.68 58.87 -37.06
CA VAL A 52 -22.13 58.78 -36.82
C VAL A 52 -22.91 59.40 -37.98
N GLU A 53 -22.50 60.58 -38.48
CA GLU A 53 -23.08 61.20 -39.68
C GLU A 53 -22.97 60.28 -40.90
N ALA A 54 -21.81 59.68 -41.13
CA ALA A 54 -21.61 58.75 -42.24
C ALA A 54 -22.52 57.52 -42.11
N LEU A 55 -22.65 56.95 -40.91
CA LEU A 55 -23.54 55.82 -40.65
C LEU A 55 -25.01 56.14 -40.96
N LEU A 56 -25.47 57.37 -40.72
CA LEU A 56 -26.84 57.81 -41.01
C LEU A 56 -27.15 57.94 -42.50
N GLN A 57 -26.14 58.12 -43.35
CA GLN A 57 -26.32 58.40 -44.79
C GLN A 57 -26.14 57.17 -45.69
N VAL A 58 -25.59 56.08 -45.14
CA VAL A 58 -25.17 54.92 -45.93
C VAL A 58 -26.34 53.98 -46.23
N GLU A 59 -26.40 53.48 -47.48
CA GLU A 59 -27.39 52.48 -47.91
C GLU A 59 -27.11 51.09 -47.31
N SER A 60 -28.12 50.23 -47.27
CA SER A 60 -28.15 49.02 -46.43
C SER A 60 -26.92 48.09 -46.57
N GLN A 61 -26.31 47.99 -47.74
CA GLN A 61 -25.16 47.10 -48.01
C GLN A 61 -23.86 47.47 -47.26
N GLN A 62 -23.64 48.75 -46.91
CA GLN A 62 -22.42 49.18 -46.20
C GLN A 62 -22.69 49.60 -44.74
N SER A 63 -23.94 49.51 -44.29
CA SER A 63 -24.37 49.94 -42.96
C SER A 63 -23.69 49.19 -41.81
N ALA A 64 -23.39 47.89 -42.00
CA ALA A 64 -22.79 47.04 -40.97
C ALA A 64 -21.34 47.44 -40.66
N GLU A 65 -20.55 47.69 -41.71
CA GLU A 65 -19.15 48.12 -41.58
C GLU A 65 -19.06 49.48 -40.87
N LYS A 66 -19.93 50.42 -41.25
CA LYS A 66 -19.97 51.76 -40.65
C LYS A 66 -20.41 51.72 -39.18
N LEU A 67 -21.38 50.87 -38.83
CA LEU A 67 -21.79 50.68 -37.45
C LEU A 67 -20.64 50.14 -36.59
N LEU A 68 -19.86 49.21 -37.13
CA LEU A 68 -18.69 48.64 -36.47
C LEU A 68 -17.58 49.69 -36.27
N ASN A 69 -17.33 50.54 -37.28
CA ASN A 69 -16.31 51.59 -37.20
C ASN A 69 -16.65 52.63 -36.12
N VAL A 70 -17.89 53.12 -36.08
CA VAL A 70 -18.35 54.06 -35.04
C VAL A 70 -18.21 53.44 -33.65
N SER A 71 -18.63 52.19 -33.52
CA SER A 71 -18.62 51.48 -32.24
C SER A 71 -17.20 51.24 -31.74
N THR A 72 -16.30 50.77 -32.61
CA THR A 72 -14.89 50.55 -32.28
C THR A 72 -14.24 51.82 -31.75
N LEU A 73 -14.50 52.96 -32.40
CA LEU A 73 -13.98 54.24 -31.96
C LEU A 73 -14.57 54.65 -30.59
N LEU A 74 -15.87 54.43 -30.38
CA LEU A 74 -16.53 54.77 -29.11
C LEU A 74 -15.99 53.94 -27.95
N TYR A 75 -15.87 52.62 -28.12
CA TYR A 75 -15.35 51.72 -27.08
C TYR A 75 -13.88 52.05 -26.75
N SER A 76 -13.06 52.41 -27.75
CA SER A 76 -11.67 52.84 -27.51
C SER A 76 -11.59 54.09 -26.63
N VAL A 77 -12.51 55.04 -26.82
CA VAL A 77 -12.60 56.24 -25.97
C VAL A 77 -13.08 55.89 -24.56
N LEU A 78 -14.06 55.00 -24.42
CA LEU A 78 -14.55 54.60 -23.10
C LEU A 78 -13.50 53.85 -22.28
N TYR A 79 -12.72 52.95 -22.89
CA TYR A 79 -11.68 52.18 -22.20
C TYR A 79 -10.52 53.03 -21.70
N THR A 80 -10.16 54.08 -22.43
CA THR A 80 -9.08 54.99 -22.01
C THR A 80 -9.46 55.89 -20.83
N GLN A 81 -10.73 55.91 -20.40
CA GLN A 81 -11.23 56.74 -19.30
C GLN A 81 -11.60 55.97 -18.02
N GLY A 82 -11.26 54.68 -17.92
CA GLY A 82 -11.44 53.90 -16.68
C GLY A 82 -10.41 54.24 -15.60
N VAL A 83 -10.82 54.32 -14.33
CA VAL A 83 -9.95 54.52 -13.16
C VAL A 83 -9.99 53.27 -12.27
N THR A 84 -8.84 52.73 -11.87
CA THR A 84 -8.69 51.45 -11.13
C THR A 84 -8.34 51.60 -9.64
N ILE A 85 -8.33 52.81 -9.09
CA ILE A 85 -7.90 53.09 -7.71
C ILE A 85 -9.11 53.46 -6.84
N GLN A 86 -9.27 52.78 -5.69
CA GLN A 86 -10.21 53.14 -4.62
C GLN A 86 -9.45 53.89 -3.51
N ALA A 87 -9.83 55.15 -3.25
CA ALA A 87 -9.01 56.09 -2.49
C ALA A 87 -8.87 55.82 -0.97
N GLU A 88 -9.52 54.79 -0.41
CA GLU A 88 -9.66 54.63 1.05
C GLU A 88 -9.55 53.17 1.55
N ALA A 89 -8.79 52.29 0.86
CA ALA A 89 -8.62 50.92 1.33
C ALA A 89 -7.58 50.81 2.47
N THR A 90 -8.00 50.33 3.65
CA THR A 90 -7.12 50.01 4.79
C THR A 90 -6.22 48.82 4.44
N LYS A 91 -4.89 49.01 4.43
CA LYS A 91 -3.93 47.92 4.20
C LYS A 91 -3.63 47.19 5.51
N ALA A 92 -4.11 45.95 5.66
CA ALA A 92 -3.57 45.04 6.67
C ALA A 92 -2.14 44.63 6.26
N LEU A 93 -1.21 44.59 7.22
CA LEU A 93 0.11 44.01 7.00
C LEU A 93 -0.06 42.51 6.70
N GLN A 94 0.44 42.06 5.55
CA GLN A 94 0.45 40.65 5.21
C GLN A 94 1.77 40.06 5.68
N GLU A 95 1.71 39.16 6.66
CA GLU A 95 2.86 38.34 7.03
C GLU A 95 2.89 37.09 6.15
N PRO A 96 3.99 36.83 5.43
CA PRO A 96 4.12 35.61 4.64
C PRO A 96 3.99 34.37 5.53
N ASN A 97 3.09 33.48 5.15
CA ASN A 97 2.94 32.17 5.79
C ASN A 97 4.11 31.22 5.51
N VAL A 98 5.06 31.59 4.67
CA VAL A 98 6.30 30.87 4.37
C VAL A 98 7.41 31.90 4.22
N SER A 99 8.59 31.63 4.78
CA SER A 99 9.77 32.49 4.57
C SER A 99 10.07 32.60 3.08
N ILE A 100 10.43 33.80 2.61
CA ILE A 100 10.76 34.04 1.19
C ILE A 100 11.89 33.09 0.72
N ALA A 101 12.82 32.74 1.61
CA ALA A 101 13.91 31.79 1.31
C ALA A 101 13.41 30.37 0.98
N ASP A 102 12.24 29.99 1.50
CA ASP A 102 11.62 28.68 1.32
C ASP A 102 10.55 28.69 0.21
N VAL A 103 10.25 29.86 -0.37
CA VAL A 103 9.33 29.97 -1.50
C VAL A 103 10.03 29.52 -2.77
N ASN A 104 9.58 28.39 -3.31
CA ASN A 104 10.02 27.88 -4.60
C ASN A 104 8.79 27.59 -5.49
N THR A 105 8.79 28.14 -6.70
CA THR A 105 7.71 27.97 -7.69
C THR A 105 8.25 27.59 -9.08
N THR A 106 9.39 26.90 -9.16
CA THR A 106 10.09 26.59 -10.43
C THR A 106 9.31 25.69 -11.39
N TYR A 107 8.29 24.97 -10.92
CA TYR A 107 7.54 24.04 -11.76
C TYR A 107 6.37 24.73 -12.47
N SER A 108 6.07 24.31 -13.70
CA SER A 108 4.89 24.79 -14.41
C SER A 108 3.61 24.24 -13.80
N TYR A 109 2.48 24.94 -13.96
CA TYR A 109 1.18 24.42 -13.52
C TYR A 109 0.83 23.07 -14.19
N LEU A 110 1.27 22.84 -15.43
CA LEU A 110 1.06 21.56 -16.12
C LEU A 110 1.77 20.40 -15.42
N GLN A 111 2.94 20.65 -14.82
CA GLN A 111 3.66 19.65 -14.02
C GLN A 111 3.01 19.45 -12.65
N LEU A 112 2.50 20.53 -12.04
CA LEU A 112 1.86 20.46 -10.72
C LEU A 112 0.48 19.82 -10.76
N LYS A 113 -0.33 20.13 -11.78
CA LYS A 113 -1.73 19.71 -11.89
C LYS A 113 -1.97 18.22 -11.58
N PRO A 114 -1.26 17.25 -12.20
CA PRO A 114 -1.49 15.84 -11.91
C PRO A 114 -1.17 15.48 -10.45
N VAL A 115 -0.15 16.10 -9.85
CA VAL A 115 0.25 15.89 -8.46
C VAL A 115 -0.79 16.47 -7.50
N LEU A 116 -1.26 17.69 -7.75
CA LEU A 116 -2.31 18.32 -6.95
C LEU A 116 -3.63 17.53 -7.02
N GLN A 117 -3.97 16.99 -8.20
CA GLN A 117 -5.11 16.10 -8.36
C GLN A 117 -4.93 14.79 -7.60
N ALA A 118 -3.73 14.19 -7.62
CA ALA A 118 -3.44 12.98 -6.86
C ALA A 118 -3.56 13.21 -5.33
N LEU A 119 -3.25 14.42 -4.84
CA LEU A 119 -3.39 14.77 -3.42
C LEU A 119 -4.83 15.10 -2.98
N THR A 120 -5.75 15.39 -3.91
CA THR A 120 -7.09 15.92 -3.58
C THR A 120 -8.26 15.08 -4.07
N GLN A 121 -8.06 14.28 -5.11
CA GLN A 121 -9.11 13.51 -5.76
C GLN A 121 -9.00 12.02 -5.41
N SER A 122 -10.07 11.26 -5.65
CA SER A 122 -10.17 9.84 -5.27
C SER A 122 -10.04 8.88 -6.46
N ASN A 123 -9.09 9.15 -7.37
CA ASN A 123 -8.83 8.27 -8.52
C ASN A 123 -7.87 7.12 -8.16
N SER A 124 -7.80 6.07 -8.99
CA SER A 124 -6.82 4.99 -8.85
C SER A 124 -5.41 5.46 -9.28
N GLY A 125 -4.36 4.78 -8.82
CA GLY A 125 -2.98 5.05 -9.22
C GLY A 125 -2.31 6.29 -8.61
N ARG A 126 -2.96 6.98 -7.66
CA ARG A 126 -2.45 8.24 -7.06
C ARG A 126 -1.11 8.08 -6.36
N LEU A 127 -0.90 6.97 -5.65
CA LEU A 127 0.34 6.74 -4.91
C LEU A 127 1.55 6.70 -5.86
N GLU A 128 1.42 6.07 -7.02
CA GLU A 128 2.49 6.01 -8.01
C GLU A 128 2.79 7.40 -8.61
N VAL A 129 1.76 8.23 -8.80
CA VAL A 129 1.95 9.64 -9.19
C VAL A 129 2.73 10.42 -8.12
N LEU A 130 2.47 10.18 -6.83
CA LEU A 130 3.21 10.84 -5.75
C LEU A 130 4.66 10.35 -5.66
N LYS A 131 4.92 9.06 -5.85
CA LYS A 131 6.28 8.50 -5.86
C LYS A 131 7.12 9.09 -6.99
N ASP A 132 6.59 9.10 -8.21
CA ASP A 132 7.25 9.72 -9.37
C ASP A 132 7.43 11.24 -9.19
N ALA A 133 6.46 11.94 -8.59
CA ALA A 133 6.60 13.36 -8.26
C ALA A 133 7.68 13.63 -7.21
N PHE A 134 7.83 12.73 -6.23
CA PHE A 134 8.85 12.81 -5.19
C PHE A 134 10.25 12.62 -5.78
N GLU A 135 10.44 11.61 -6.63
CA GLU A 135 11.70 11.38 -7.35
C GLU A 135 12.12 12.58 -8.22
N ARG A 136 11.14 13.25 -8.85
CA ARG A 136 11.37 14.47 -9.66
C ARG A 136 11.53 15.75 -8.83
N GLY A 137 11.42 15.67 -7.50
CA GLY A 137 11.58 16.80 -6.59
C GLY A 137 10.44 17.83 -6.61
N ILE A 138 9.25 17.46 -7.12
CA ILE A 138 8.12 18.40 -7.30
C ILE A 138 7.67 19.01 -5.97
N PHE A 139 7.74 18.28 -4.86
CA PHE A 139 7.33 18.77 -3.54
C PHE A 139 8.24 19.84 -2.95
N LYS A 140 9.35 20.18 -3.61
CA LYS A 140 10.09 21.41 -3.30
C LYS A 140 9.31 22.68 -3.67
N ASP A 141 8.26 22.56 -4.49
CA ASP A 141 7.39 23.67 -4.87
C ASP A 141 6.41 24.00 -3.73
N SER A 142 6.49 25.22 -3.19
CA SER A 142 5.72 25.62 -2.00
C SER A 142 4.20 25.65 -2.23
N ARG A 143 3.75 25.69 -3.50
CA ARG A 143 2.31 25.58 -3.83
C ARG A 143 1.74 24.21 -3.51
N THR A 144 2.57 23.20 -3.26
CA THR A 144 2.13 21.85 -2.88
C THR A 144 1.82 21.72 -1.39
N PHE A 145 2.34 22.61 -0.53
CA PHE A 145 2.33 22.43 0.93
C PHE A 145 0.93 22.34 1.55
N GLY A 146 -0.01 23.19 1.13
CA GLY A 146 -1.41 23.09 1.58
C GLY A 146 -2.07 21.77 1.18
N TYR A 147 -1.74 21.26 -0.01
CA TYR A 147 -2.27 19.99 -0.50
C TYR A 147 -1.66 18.77 0.22
N LEU A 148 -0.38 18.87 0.62
CA LEU A 148 0.27 17.85 1.44
C LEU A 148 -0.34 17.79 2.83
N SER A 149 -0.58 18.94 3.47
CA SER A 149 -1.30 18.98 4.75
C SER A 149 -2.72 18.39 4.62
N TYR A 150 -3.43 18.72 3.55
CA TYR A 150 -4.75 18.15 3.25
C TYR A 150 -4.71 16.61 3.11
N ALA A 151 -3.72 16.08 2.38
CA ALA A 151 -3.60 14.64 2.11
C ALA A 151 -3.34 13.78 3.36
N LEU A 152 -2.96 14.37 4.51
CA LEU A 152 -2.89 13.65 5.78
C LEU A 152 -4.26 13.11 6.25
N ALA A 153 -5.35 13.67 5.74
CA ALA A 153 -6.73 13.22 5.96
C ALA A 153 -7.25 12.27 4.87
N ASP A 154 -6.39 11.78 3.97
CA ASP A 154 -6.80 10.84 2.92
C ASP A 154 -7.30 9.51 3.52
N LYS A 155 -8.36 8.95 2.92
CA LYS A 155 -8.95 7.68 3.33
C LYS A 155 -8.06 6.49 2.97
N TYR A 156 -7.22 6.63 1.95
CA TYR A 156 -6.26 5.60 1.58
C TYR A 156 -5.01 5.72 2.45
N THR A 157 -4.96 4.90 3.50
CA THR A 157 -3.93 4.93 4.55
C THR A 157 -2.51 4.90 4.01
N GLU A 158 -2.21 4.06 3.02
CA GLU A 158 -0.87 3.95 2.43
C GLU A 158 -0.40 5.26 1.79
N LEU A 159 -1.31 6.01 1.16
CA LEU A 159 -0.99 7.32 0.60
C LEU A 159 -0.74 8.36 1.69
N ALA A 160 -1.61 8.43 2.69
CA ALA A 160 -1.44 9.36 3.79
C ALA A 160 -0.16 9.07 4.60
N ASP A 161 0.18 7.79 4.76
CA ASP A 161 1.40 7.35 5.43
C ASP A 161 2.65 7.65 4.59
N TYR A 162 2.59 7.52 3.25
CA TYR A 162 3.68 7.94 2.37
C TYR A 162 3.91 9.47 2.43
N VAL A 163 2.84 10.27 2.44
CA VAL A 163 2.90 11.72 2.62
C VAL A 163 3.53 12.10 3.97
N LEU A 164 3.06 11.45 5.05
CA LEU A 164 3.53 11.65 6.42
C LEU A 164 5.01 11.28 6.61
N GLN A 165 5.39 10.07 6.19
CA GLN A 165 6.70 9.49 6.55
C GLN A 165 7.80 9.88 5.56
N THR A 166 7.44 10.17 4.31
CA THR A 166 8.43 10.38 3.23
C THR A 166 8.42 11.82 2.71
N ILE A 167 7.27 12.34 2.31
CA ILE A 167 7.22 13.61 1.55
C ILE A 167 7.39 14.83 2.45
N ILE A 168 6.50 15.02 3.43
CA ILE A 168 6.50 16.22 4.29
C ILE A 168 7.84 16.41 5.05
N PRO A 169 8.49 15.38 5.59
CA PRO A 169 9.79 15.54 6.24
C PRO A 169 10.86 16.17 5.34
N THR A 170 10.84 15.92 4.03
CA THR A 170 11.79 16.55 3.07
C THR A 170 11.49 18.01 2.78
N CYS A 171 10.26 18.46 3.00
CA CYS A 171 9.86 19.86 2.86
C CYS A 171 10.32 20.71 4.05
N GLY A 172 10.62 20.08 5.20
CA GLY A 172 11.20 20.72 6.37
C GLY A 172 10.25 21.69 7.07
N GLN A 173 10.83 22.68 7.78
CA GLN A 173 10.08 23.60 8.64
C GLN A 173 9.10 24.52 7.89
N ALA A 174 9.26 24.68 6.57
CA ALA A 174 8.33 25.44 5.73
C ALA A 174 6.90 24.86 5.74
N MET A 175 6.73 23.60 6.16
CA MET A 175 5.42 22.97 6.32
C MET A 175 4.68 23.37 7.60
N LEU A 176 5.37 23.88 8.63
CA LEU A 176 4.77 24.17 9.94
C LEU A 176 3.50 25.04 9.85
N PRO A 177 3.46 26.14 9.06
CA PRO A 177 2.29 27.02 9.01
C PRO A 177 1.04 26.33 8.43
N PHE A 178 1.22 25.40 7.48
CA PHE A 178 0.13 24.62 6.90
C PHE A 178 -0.38 23.56 7.86
N LEU A 179 0.54 22.86 8.54
CA LEU A 179 0.18 21.86 9.56
C LEU A 179 -0.58 22.52 10.72
N LEU A 180 -0.14 23.69 11.19
CA LEU A 180 -0.80 24.44 12.26
C LEU A 180 -2.17 24.97 11.82
N SER A 181 -2.28 25.52 10.61
CA SER A 181 -3.54 26.02 10.06
C SER A 181 -4.64 24.95 10.02
N ASP A 182 -4.26 23.71 9.74
CA ASP A 182 -5.19 22.58 9.61
C ASP A 182 -5.32 21.74 10.89
N PHE A 183 -4.47 21.95 11.89
CA PHE A 183 -4.53 21.21 13.15
C PHE A 183 -5.76 21.60 13.96
N ARG A 184 -6.50 20.60 14.44
CA ARG A 184 -7.63 20.77 15.37
C ARG A 184 -7.43 19.87 16.57
N LEU A 185 -7.85 20.32 17.76
CA LEU A 185 -7.93 19.50 18.97
C LEU A 185 -9.14 18.57 18.89
N GLU A 186 -9.11 17.68 17.92
CA GLU A 186 -10.11 16.64 17.68
C GLU A 186 -9.42 15.29 17.54
N ASP A 187 -10.03 14.25 18.11
CA ASP A 187 -9.45 12.93 18.23
C ASP A 187 -9.53 12.11 16.93
N ARG A 188 -8.97 12.67 15.85
CA ARG A 188 -8.96 12.11 14.51
C ARG A 188 -7.55 11.77 14.06
N THR A 189 -7.43 10.73 13.23
CA THR A 189 -6.15 10.21 12.73
C THR A 189 -5.31 11.28 12.03
N GLU A 190 -5.93 12.17 11.26
CA GLU A 190 -5.22 13.25 10.57
C GLU A 190 -4.57 14.25 11.52
N ASN A 191 -5.17 14.51 12.69
CA ASN A 191 -4.59 15.40 13.70
C ASN A 191 -3.45 14.71 14.44
N VAL A 192 -3.55 13.40 14.70
CA VAL A 192 -2.43 12.61 15.22
C VAL A 192 -1.23 12.66 14.27
N ARG A 193 -1.46 12.50 12.97
CA ARG A 193 -0.40 12.63 11.95
C ARG A 193 0.21 14.03 11.93
N ARG A 194 -0.61 15.09 12.02
CA ARG A 194 -0.12 16.47 12.09
C ARG A 194 0.68 16.72 13.36
N LEU A 195 0.22 16.25 14.53
CA LEU A 195 0.96 16.37 15.79
C LEU A 195 2.35 15.73 15.69
N ARG A 196 2.41 14.52 15.13
CA ARG A 196 3.67 13.83 14.86
C ARG A 196 4.62 14.65 13.99
N LEU A 197 4.10 15.25 12.92
CA LEU A 197 4.89 16.11 12.04
C LEU A 197 5.35 17.41 12.71
N LEU A 198 4.48 18.05 13.50
CA LEU A 198 4.85 19.23 14.28
C LEU A 198 6.02 18.93 15.22
N TYR A 199 6.00 17.75 15.86
CA TYR A 199 7.11 17.28 16.67
C TYR A 199 8.38 17.01 15.85
N GLN A 200 8.28 16.22 14.78
CA GLN A 200 9.41 15.88 13.91
C GLN A 200 10.09 17.12 13.29
N LEU A 201 9.30 18.14 12.95
CA LEU A 201 9.77 19.40 12.39
C LEU A 201 10.20 20.42 13.46
N LYS A 202 10.24 20.01 14.74
CA LYS A 202 10.70 20.80 15.89
C LYS A 202 9.92 22.11 16.07
N TYR A 203 8.59 22.02 16.04
CA TYR A 203 7.73 23.17 16.34
C TYR A 203 8.06 23.74 17.74
N ALA A 204 8.25 25.05 17.83
CA ALA A 204 8.78 25.71 19.03
C ALA A 204 7.85 25.60 20.25
N GLU A 205 6.53 25.58 20.05
CA GLU A 205 5.55 25.51 21.14
C GLU A 205 5.00 24.09 21.36
N MET A 206 5.80 23.06 21.05
CA MET A 206 5.39 21.66 21.24
C MET A 206 4.99 21.37 22.69
N ASP A 207 5.72 21.89 23.68
CA ASP A 207 5.41 21.65 25.09
C ASP A 207 4.01 22.20 25.46
N SER A 208 3.73 23.46 25.10
CA SER A 208 2.41 24.07 25.32
C SER A 208 1.29 23.31 24.58
N LEU A 209 1.57 22.80 23.37
CA LEU A 209 0.60 22.01 22.62
C LEU A 209 0.31 20.68 23.31
N THR A 210 1.33 19.98 23.81
CA THR A 210 1.14 18.73 24.57
C THR A 210 0.37 18.96 25.87
N ASP A 211 0.65 20.05 26.60
CA ASP A 211 -0.09 20.40 27.82
C ASP A 211 -1.58 20.63 27.54
N LYS A 212 -1.91 21.32 26.45
CA LYS A 212 -3.29 21.50 25.99
C LYS A 212 -3.96 20.16 25.67
N ILE A 213 -3.25 19.26 24.98
CA ILE A 213 -3.78 17.92 24.66
C ILE A 213 -4.09 17.11 25.93
N PHE A 214 -3.22 17.16 26.94
CA PHE A 214 -3.47 16.47 28.21
C PHE A 214 -4.59 17.10 29.06
N GLY A 215 -4.85 18.41 28.88
CA GLY A 215 -5.99 19.09 29.49
C GLY A 215 -7.34 18.69 28.88
N GLU A 216 -7.34 18.12 27.67
CA GLU A 216 -8.53 17.66 26.95
C GLU A 216 -8.73 16.15 27.07
N SER A 217 -9.95 15.66 26.84
CA SER A 217 -10.23 14.20 26.79
C SER A 217 -10.12 13.66 25.36
N LEU A 218 -8.90 13.66 24.79
CA LEU A 218 -8.61 13.27 23.39
C LEU A 218 -7.62 12.08 23.33
N PRO A 219 -8.09 10.83 23.49
CA PRO A 219 -7.23 9.66 23.70
C PRO A 219 -6.18 9.34 22.63
N ASN A 220 -6.49 9.47 21.34
CA ASN A 220 -5.52 9.22 20.27
C ASN A 220 -4.44 10.30 20.24
N LEU A 221 -4.81 11.58 20.43
CA LEU A 221 -3.84 12.67 20.56
C LEU A 221 -2.99 12.53 21.83
N GLN A 222 -3.60 12.14 22.95
CA GLN A 222 -2.88 11.86 24.20
C GLN A 222 -1.88 10.71 24.03
N ALA A 223 -2.25 9.63 23.35
CA ALA A 223 -1.34 8.51 23.07
C ALA A 223 -0.10 8.94 22.27
N GLU A 224 -0.28 9.81 21.27
CA GLU A 224 0.83 10.38 20.51
C GLU A 224 1.67 11.36 21.37
N ALA A 225 1.01 12.23 22.14
CA ALA A 225 1.68 13.15 23.05
C ALA A 225 2.53 12.44 24.11
N ILE A 226 2.07 11.30 24.64
CA ILE A 226 2.84 10.45 25.57
C ILE A 226 4.15 9.98 24.94
N SER A 227 4.11 9.57 23.67
CA SER A 227 5.30 9.13 22.95
C SER A 227 6.29 10.29 22.76
N ILE A 228 5.78 11.49 22.49
CA ILE A 228 6.57 12.72 22.33
C ILE A 228 7.26 13.12 23.64
N ILE A 229 6.52 13.20 24.75
CA ILE A 229 7.11 13.65 26.03
C ILE A 229 8.11 12.64 26.59
N ALA A 230 7.95 11.35 26.30
CA ALA A 230 8.89 10.30 26.74
C ALA A 230 10.34 10.56 26.28
N GLU A 231 10.55 11.28 25.18
CA GLU A 231 11.89 11.64 24.69
C GLU A 231 12.64 12.62 25.60
N ARG A 232 11.94 13.35 26.50
CA ARG A 232 12.55 14.27 27.46
C ARG A 232 13.45 13.56 28.48
N LYS A 233 13.13 12.30 28.82
CA LYS A 233 13.90 11.42 29.73
C LYS A 233 14.17 12.01 31.11
N ASP A 234 13.34 12.93 31.58
CA ASP A 234 13.41 13.50 32.92
C ASP A 234 12.47 12.79 33.90
N LYS A 235 12.76 12.95 35.19
CA LYS A 235 12.03 12.27 36.27
C LYS A 235 10.56 12.70 36.38
N GLN A 236 10.27 13.98 36.14
CA GLN A 236 8.91 14.51 36.25
C GLN A 236 8.01 13.95 35.14
N THR A 237 8.54 13.88 33.92
CA THR A 237 7.84 13.25 32.79
C THR A 237 7.63 11.76 33.02
N GLU A 238 8.64 11.03 33.53
CA GLU A 238 8.47 9.63 33.90
C GLU A 238 7.37 9.44 34.95
N ASP A 239 7.36 10.23 36.03
CA ASP A 239 6.35 10.17 37.09
C ASP A 239 4.93 10.40 36.53
N PHE A 240 4.80 11.35 35.61
CA PHE A 240 3.55 11.62 34.91
C PHE A 240 3.10 10.44 34.05
N ILE A 241 3.98 9.88 33.20
CA ILE A 241 3.67 8.69 32.38
C ILE A 241 3.29 7.49 33.27
N MET A 242 3.98 7.30 34.39
CA MET A 242 3.64 6.24 35.34
C MET A 242 2.22 6.37 35.90
N SER A 243 1.73 7.60 36.11
CA SER A 243 0.34 7.84 36.55
C SER A 243 -0.69 7.44 35.49
N LEU A 244 -0.36 7.64 34.20
CA LEU A 244 -1.24 7.33 33.06
C LEU A 244 -1.37 5.82 32.77
N THR A 245 -0.52 4.98 33.36
CA THR A 245 -0.64 3.51 33.26
C THR A 245 -1.95 2.95 33.81
N SER A 246 -2.65 3.71 34.65
CA SER A 246 -3.94 3.34 35.23
C SER A 246 -5.12 4.14 34.66
N ASP A 247 -4.92 4.86 33.55
CA ASP A 247 -5.96 5.67 32.93
C ASP A 247 -7.18 4.82 32.52
N LYS A 248 -8.38 5.41 32.48
CA LYS A 248 -9.61 4.70 32.06
C LYS A 248 -9.58 4.32 30.58
N ASN A 249 -8.93 5.13 29.74
CA ASN A 249 -8.84 4.91 28.31
C ASN A 249 -7.72 3.91 27.97
N LYS A 250 -8.06 2.94 27.13
CA LYS A 250 -7.13 1.89 26.69
C LYS A 250 -5.92 2.47 25.96
N LEU A 251 -6.11 3.37 24.99
CA LEU A 251 -5.03 3.90 24.15
C LEU A 251 -3.97 4.65 24.97
N VAL A 252 -4.43 5.42 25.96
CA VAL A 252 -3.57 6.16 26.90
C VAL A 252 -2.72 5.20 27.73
N ARG A 253 -3.33 4.12 28.28
CA ARG A 253 -2.58 3.09 29.01
C ARG A 253 -1.54 2.40 28.13
N GLU A 254 -1.92 1.99 26.92
CA GLU A 254 -1.03 1.28 25.99
C GLU A 254 0.17 2.16 25.59
N ALA A 255 -0.08 3.44 25.27
CA ALA A 255 0.98 4.40 24.99
C ALA A 255 1.89 4.60 26.20
N SER A 256 1.33 4.65 27.40
CA SER A 256 2.11 4.76 28.64
C SER A 256 3.02 3.56 28.86
N TYR A 257 2.55 2.33 28.63
CA TYR A 257 3.39 1.14 28.73
C TYR A 257 4.57 1.20 27.75
N LYS A 258 4.30 1.56 26.49
CA LYS A 258 5.34 1.70 25.45
C LYS A 258 6.34 2.79 25.80
N ALA A 259 5.88 3.94 26.29
CA ALA A 259 6.74 5.03 26.73
C ALA A 259 7.65 4.62 27.89
N LEU A 260 7.14 3.91 28.92
CA LEU A 260 7.98 3.39 30.00
C LEU A 260 9.02 2.39 29.49
N ALA A 261 8.66 1.54 28.52
CA ALA A 261 9.62 0.61 27.92
C ALA A 261 10.73 1.34 27.15
N ILE A 262 10.39 2.40 26.42
CA ILE A 262 11.36 3.25 25.69
C ILE A 262 12.26 4.03 26.67
N LEU A 263 11.70 4.56 27.76
CA LEU A 263 12.46 5.21 28.83
C LEU A 263 13.48 4.26 29.43
N GLY A 264 13.08 3.01 29.70
CA GLY A 264 13.97 1.93 30.08
C GLY A 264 14.75 2.18 31.38
N THR A 265 14.30 3.09 32.25
CA THR A 265 14.91 3.28 33.56
C THR A 265 14.55 2.10 34.48
N GLN A 266 15.31 1.90 35.56
CA GLN A 266 14.95 0.88 36.56
C GLN A 266 13.53 1.08 37.12
N ARG A 267 13.10 2.34 37.35
CA ARG A 267 11.77 2.66 37.87
C ARG A 267 10.66 2.29 36.88
N SER A 268 10.90 2.59 35.59
CA SER A 268 10.00 2.22 34.51
C SER A 268 9.87 0.70 34.38
N ILE A 269 11.00 -0.02 34.46
CA ILE A 269 11.04 -1.49 34.41
C ILE A 269 10.30 -2.11 35.59
N ASP A 270 10.56 -1.64 36.82
CA ASP A 270 9.90 -2.13 38.03
C ASP A 270 8.38 -1.90 37.96
N LYS A 271 7.96 -0.75 37.41
CA LYS A 271 6.54 -0.45 37.20
C LYS A 271 5.89 -1.38 36.18
N LEU A 272 6.55 -1.62 35.04
CA LEU A 272 6.07 -2.56 34.01
C LEU A 272 5.98 -3.98 34.56
N LEU A 273 6.95 -4.42 35.36
CA LEU A 273 6.96 -5.73 36.00
C LEU A 273 5.78 -5.88 36.98
N ALA A 274 5.58 -4.90 37.86
CA ALA A 274 4.45 -4.90 38.79
C ALA A 274 3.09 -4.93 38.07
N LEU A 275 2.94 -4.16 36.97
CA LEU A 275 1.74 -4.18 36.14
C LEU A 275 1.54 -5.55 35.48
N TYR A 276 2.61 -6.16 34.98
CA TYR A 276 2.57 -7.48 34.36
C TYR A 276 2.12 -8.58 35.34
N GLU A 277 2.66 -8.58 36.57
CA GLU A 277 2.34 -9.54 37.62
C GLU A 277 0.89 -9.41 38.12
N THR A 278 0.41 -8.17 38.27
CA THR A 278 -0.92 -7.91 38.85
C THR A 278 -2.05 -7.89 37.83
N ASN A 279 -1.73 -7.93 36.53
CA ASN A 279 -2.73 -7.79 35.48
C ASN A 279 -3.63 -9.03 35.32
N LYS A 280 -4.93 -8.82 35.56
CA LYS A 280 -6.00 -9.81 35.40
C LYS A 280 -6.74 -9.69 34.05
N ALA A 281 -6.58 -8.59 33.32
CA ALA A 281 -7.33 -8.33 32.09
C ALA A 281 -6.55 -8.75 30.84
N LYS A 282 -7.13 -9.65 30.03
CA LYS A 282 -6.50 -10.15 28.78
C LYS A 282 -6.05 -9.02 27.83
N GLY A 283 -6.86 -7.97 27.69
CA GLY A 283 -6.55 -6.83 26.81
C GLY A 283 -5.29 -6.05 27.23
N ASN A 284 -5.09 -5.84 28.54
CA ASN A 284 -3.89 -5.18 29.05
C ASN A 284 -2.66 -6.10 28.98
N ALA A 285 -2.83 -7.43 29.03
CA ALA A 285 -1.71 -8.37 28.99
C ALA A 285 -0.99 -8.28 27.65
N LYS A 286 -1.74 -8.25 26.55
CA LYS A 286 -1.18 -8.10 25.20
C LYS A 286 -0.41 -6.79 25.04
N ALA A 287 -1.00 -5.68 25.48
CA ALA A 287 -0.36 -4.37 25.38
C ALA A 287 0.92 -4.26 26.23
N LEU A 288 0.92 -4.88 27.42
CA LEU A 288 2.12 -4.97 28.26
C LEU A 288 3.18 -5.81 27.57
N ALA A 289 2.84 -6.98 27.03
CA ALA A 289 3.78 -7.83 26.32
C ALA A 289 4.41 -7.12 25.11
N GLU A 290 3.59 -6.45 24.29
CA GLU A 290 4.04 -5.60 23.18
C GLU A 290 4.96 -4.45 23.64
N ALA A 291 4.69 -3.84 24.80
CA ALA A 291 5.57 -2.80 25.33
C ALA A 291 6.90 -3.37 25.83
N ILE A 292 6.87 -4.47 26.59
CA ILE A 292 8.07 -5.12 27.16
C ILE A 292 8.96 -5.68 26.02
N SER A 293 8.38 -6.11 24.90
CA SER A 293 9.13 -6.55 23.72
C SER A 293 9.96 -5.42 23.06
N LEU A 294 9.70 -4.14 23.41
CA LEU A 294 10.52 -3.00 22.98
C LEU A 294 11.76 -2.75 23.87
N LEU A 295 11.87 -3.40 25.04
CA LEU A 295 13.05 -3.29 25.88
C LEU A 295 14.28 -3.87 25.17
N ALA A 296 15.19 -3.02 24.73
CA ALA A 296 16.35 -3.46 23.94
C ALA A 296 17.48 -4.10 24.78
N ILE A 297 17.62 -3.69 26.05
CA ILE A 297 18.77 -4.06 26.88
C ILE A 297 18.54 -5.39 27.59
N PRO A 298 19.48 -6.35 27.50
CA PRO A 298 19.43 -7.64 28.19
C PRO A 298 19.02 -7.59 29.65
N SER A 299 19.73 -6.80 30.47
CA SER A 299 19.43 -6.69 31.91
C SER A 299 18.01 -6.22 32.21
N HIS A 300 17.35 -5.51 31.29
CA HIS A 300 16.01 -4.96 31.51
C HIS A 300 14.91 -6.00 31.31
N TYR A 301 15.07 -6.97 30.41
CA TYR A 301 14.03 -7.98 30.18
C TYR A 301 14.21 -9.27 30.99
N GLN A 302 15.37 -9.52 31.59
CA GLN A 302 15.65 -10.72 32.41
C GLN A 302 14.57 -11.02 33.47
N PRO A 303 14.05 -10.03 34.24
CA PRO A 303 12.97 -10.28 35.18
C PRO A 303 11.70 -10.83 34.52
N PHE A 304 11.40 -10.39 33.30
CA PHE A 304 10.24 -10.86 32.55
C PHE A 304 10.46 -12.25 31.96
N LEU A 305 11.67 -12.56 31.44
CA LEU A 305 12.00 -13.92 31.00
C LEU A 305 11.83 -14.92 32.16
N LYS A 306 12.28 -14.57 33.37
CA LYS A 306 12.03 -15.39 34.57
C LYS A 306 10.53 -15.63 34.80
N LYS A 307 9.68 -14.62 34.56
CA LYS A 307 8.22 -14.81 34.65
C LYS A 307 7.67 -15.70 33.56
N VAL A 308 8.18 -15.62 32.34
CA VAL A 308 7.79 -16.56 31.26
C VAL A 308 8.15 -17.99 31.67
N TYR A 309 9.32 -18.21 32.27
CA TYR A 309 9.70 -19.50 32.87
C TYR A 309 8.77 -19.94 33.99
N GLU A 310 8.39 -19.05 34.91
CA GLU A 310 7.42 -19.35 35.97
C GLU A 310 6.08 -19.82 35.38
N GLN A 311 5.56 -19.13 34.35
CA GLN A 311 4.32 -19.51 33.67
C GLN A 311 4.44 -20.84 32.91
N PHE A 312 5.58 -21.08 32.26
CA PHE A 312 5.87 -22.37 31.66
C PHE A 312 5.85 -23.49 32.70
N ASN A 313 6.48 -23.29 33.86
CA ASN A 313 6.49 -24.25 34.96
C ASN A 313 5.09 -24.48 35.56
N ILE A 314 4.24 -23.45 35.62
CA ILE A 314 2.82 -23.60 36.01
C ILE A 314 2.12 -24.54 35.03
N LEU A 315 2.29 -24.37 33.72
CA LEU A 315 1.74 -25.29 32.72
C LEU A 315 2.27 -26.72 32.89
N LEU A 316 3.55 -26.87 33.23
CA LEU A 316 4.14 -28.16 33.54
C LEU A 316 3.64 -28.75 34.86
N SER A 317 2.99 -27.99 35.74
CA SER A 317 2.42 -28.52 36.99
C SER A 317 0.99 -29.08 36.82
N ILE A 318 0.28 -28.65 35.77
CA ILE A 318 -1.10 -29.09 35.46
C ILE A 318 -1.18 -30.62 35.31
N GLU A 319 -2.19 -31.20 35.94
CA GLU A 319 -2.52 -32.63 35.88
C GLU A 319 -3.64 -32.89 34.87
N LYS A 320 -3.73 -34.14 34.37
CA LYS A 320 -4.74 -34.52 33.34
C LYS A 320 -6.18 -34.44 33.85
N THR A 321 -6.38 -34.40 35.16
CA THR A 321 -7.69 -34.30 35.83
C THR A 321 -8.19 -32.87 35.95
N ASP A 322 -7.37 -31.87 35.60
CA ASP A 322 -7.73 -30.46 35.72
C ASP A 322 -8.78 -30.04 34.68
N ASN A 323 -9.67 -29.13 35.07
CA ASN A 323 -10.73 -28.63 34.21
C ASN A 323 -10.15 -27.99 32.94
N ASN A 324 -10.60 -28.44 31.76
CA ASN A 324 -10.20 -27.94 30.44
C ASN A 324 -10.20 -26.39 30.35
N VAL A 325 -11.12 -25.70 31.04
CA VAL A 325 -11.18 -24.23 31.03
C VAL A 325 -9.97 -23.57 31.70
N ALA A 326 -9.50 -24.12 32.83
CA ALA A 326 -8.34 -23.58 33.54
C ALA A 326 -7.06 -23.77 32.71
N VAL A 327 -6.90 -24.96 32.12
CA VAL A 327 -5.79 -25.28 31.22
C VAL A 327 -5.81 -24.36 29.99
N THR A 328 -6.99 -24.15 29.38
CA THR A 328 -7.14 -23.23 28.24
C THR A 328 -6.69 -21.81 28.58
N ASN A 329 -7.17 -21.24 29.68
CA ASN A 329 -6.79 -19.89 30.10
C ASN A 329 -5.28 -19.76 30.39
N ALA A 330 -4.66 -20.81 30.96
CA ALA A 330 -3.22 -20.81 31.20
C ALA A 330 -2.42 -20.82 29.89
N PHE A 331 -2.83 -21.61 28.90
CA PHE A 331 -2.20 -21.61 27.57
C PHE A 331 -2.40 -20.28 26.83
N GLU A 332 -3.60 -19.69 26.89
CA GLU A 332 -3.85 -18.38 26.29
C GLU A 332 -2.99 -17.28 26.93
N ARG A 333 -2.83 -17.31 28.26
CA ARG A 333 -1.94 -16.37 28.95
C ARG A 333 -0.48 -16.60 28.56
N PHE A 334 -0.02 -17.84 28.59
CA PHE A 334 1.34 -18.19 28.18
C PHE A 334 1.65 -17.78 26.74
N ALA A 335 0.70 -17.94 25.80
CA ALA A 335 0.86 -17.50 24.42
C ALA A 335 1.04 -15.98 24.29
N ILE A 336 0.42 -15.18 25.18
CA ILE A 336 0.65 -13.73 25.25
C ILE A 336 2.01 -13.44 25.87
N ASP A 337 2.39 -14.15 26.93
CA ASP A 337 3.65 -13.94 27.63
C ASP A 337 4.86 -14.26 26.73
N LEU A 338 4.71 -15.17 25.74
CA LEU A 338 5.73 -15.42 24.72
C LEU A 338 6.04 -14.19 23.86
N ASP A 339 5.08 -13.28 23.61
CA ASP A 339 5.30 -12.07 22.80
C ASP A 339 6.38 -11.14 23.40
N ILE A 340 6.63 -11.24 24.71
CA ILE A 340 7.68 -10.49 25.42
C ILE A 340 9.07 -10.80 24.85
N LEU A 341 9.26 -12.02 24.33
CA LEU A 341 10.54 -12.50 23.84
C LEU A 341 10.85 -12.03 22.41
N GLU A 342 9.91 -11.35 21.74
CA GLU A 342 10.19 -10.70 20.46
C GLU A 342 11.30 -9.65 20.61
N ASN A 343 12.17 -9.60 19.60
CA ASN A 343 13.38 -8.78 19.52
C ASN A 343 14.45 -9.08 20.59
N LYS A 344 14.33 -10.19 21.34
CA LYS A 344 15.30 -10.64 22.35
C LYS A 344 16.25 -11.74 21.83
N ASP A 345 17.05 -11.40 20.83
CA ASP A 345 18.05 -12.32 20.24
C ASP A 345 19.24 -12.54 21.20
N CYS A 346 19.05 -13.43 22.19
CA CYS A 346 20.06 -13.82 23.16
C CYS A 346 20.01 -15.33 23.48
N ASN A 347 21.09 -15.84 24.07
CA ASN A 347 21.23 -17.27 24.35
C ASN A 347 20.17 -17.79 25.33
N GLU A 348 19.81 -17.02 26.34
CA GLU A 348 18.82 -17.40 27.35
C GLU A 348 17.44 -17.62 26.75
N VAL A 349 17.07 -16.83 25.72
CA VAL A 349 15.81 -17.04 25.00
C VAL A 349 15.88 -18.27 24.10
N TYR A 350 17.01 -18.53 23.43
CA TYR A 350 17.20 -19.77 22.69
C TYR A 350 17.17 -21.01 23.61
N GLU A 351 17.77 -20.94 24.80
CA GLU A 351 17.72 -22.00 25.81
C GLU A 351 16.28 -22.28 26.24
N PHE A 352 15.51 -21.23 26.57
CA PHE A 352 14.10 -21.36 26.89
C PHE A 352 13.29 -22.00 25.76
N LEU A 353 13.44 -21.52 24.52
CA LEU A 353 12.73 -22.09 23.36
C LEU A 353 13.13 -23.55 23.14
N SER A 354 14.40 -23.88 23.37
CA SER A 354 14.89 -25.25 23.30
C SER A 354 14.21 -26.17 24.33
N GLU A 355 14.13 -25.74 25.59
CA GLU A 355 13.44 -26.47 26.65
C GLU A 355 11.94 -26.65 26.35
N LEU A 356 11.29 -25.58 25.86
CA LEU A 356 9.89 -25.59 25.46
C LEU A 356 9.60 -26.65 24.39
N LEU A 357 10.43 -26.72 23.35
CA LEU A 357 10.30 -27.70 22.27
C LEU A 357 10.52 -29.14 22.77
N GLN A 358 11.47 -29.33 23.69
CA GLN A 358 11.84 -30.64 24.23
C GLN A 358 10.85 -31.19 25.25
N SER A 359 10.05 -30.34 25.89
CA SER A 359 9.18 -30.76 26.98
C SER A 359 8.03 -31.68 26.53
N GLN A 360 8.17 -32.99 26.83
CA GLN A 360 7.17 -34.00 26.51
C GLN A 360 5.84 -33.76 27.24
N LYS A 361 5.89 -33.29 28.50
CA LYS A 361 4.70 -32.98 29.29
C LYS A 361 3.91 -31.83 28.68
N PHE A 362 4.58 -30.71 28.38
CA PHE A 362 3.97 -29.57 27.70
C PHE A 362 3.35 -29.97 26.36
N ASN A 363 4.12 -30.68 25.52
CA ASN A 363 3.65 -31.10 24.20
C ASN A 363 2.45 -32.06 24.26
N THR A 364 2.34 -32.86 25.32
CA THR A 364 1.19 -33.75 25.53
C THR A 364 -0.05 -32.95 25.94
N LEU A 365 0.10 -32.00 26.88
CA LEU A 365 -0.99 -31.10 27.29
C LEU A 365 -1.50 -30.26 26.10
N ARG A 366 -0.58 -29.62 25.37
CA ARG A 366 -0.87 -28.81 24.19
C ARG A 366 -1.63 -29.60 23.12
N ARG A 367 -1.13 -30.78 22.72
CA ARG A 367 -1.79 -31.61 21.69
C ARG A 367 -3.16 -32.10 22.10
N ASN A 368 -3.37 -32.40 23.39
CA ASN A 368 -4.68 -32.79 23.89
C ASN A 368 -5.66 -31.62 23.84
N LEU A 369 -5.22 -30.44 24.26
CA LEU A 369 -6.04 -29.22 24.28
C LEU A 369 -6.43 -28.75 22.88
N PHE A 370 -5.45 -28.68 21.97
CA PHE A 370 -5.63 -28.15 20.61
C PHE A 370 -5.87 -29.23 19.55
N LYS A 371 -6.32 -30.43 19.95
CA LYS A 371 -6.52 -31.55 19.01
C LYS A 371 -7.45 -31.20 17.84
N ASN A 372 -8.48 -30.40 18.09
CA ASN A 372 -9.52 -30.04 17.13
C ASN A 372 -9.67 -28.51 16.97
N THR A 373 -8.72 -27.74 17.50
CA THR A 373 -8.75 -26.28 17.50
C THR A 373 -7.40 -25.73 17.09
N TYR A 374 -7.35 -24.44 16.79
CA TYR A 374 -6.10 -23.78 16.42
C TYR A 374 -5.16 -23.68 17.62
N ASP A 375 -3.91 -24.09 17.42
CA ASP A 375 -2.83 -23.95 18.40
C ASP A 375 -2.02 -22.67 18.11
N PRO A 376 -2.02 -21.67 19.01
CA PRO A 376 -1.31 -20.42 18.79
C PRO A 376 0.21 -20.51 19.04
N ILE A 377 0.69 -21.54 19.75
CA ILE A 377 2.08 -21.60 20.24
C ILE A 377 3.11 -21.63 19.09
N PRO A 378 2.95 -22.45 18.03
CA PRO A 378 3.91 -22.47 16.93
C PRO A 378 4.09 -21.10 16.26
N MET A 379 3.00 -20.36 16.03
CA MET A 379 3.07 -19.02 15.44
C MET A 379 3.75 -18.01 16.35
N LYS A 380 3.58 -18.12 17.67
CA LYS A 380 4.28 -17.26 18.63
C LYS A 380 5.79 -17.49 18.59
N ILE A 381 6.21 -18.75 18.56
CA ILE A 381 7.64 -19.10 18.42
C ILE A 381 8.19 -18.62 17.07
N VAL A 382 7.42 -18.76 15.98
CA VAL A 382 7.80 -18.21 14.67
C VAL A 382 7.96 -16.68 14.72
N GLY A 383 7.06 -15.96 15.39
CA GLY A 383 7.15 -14.50 15.57
C GLY A 383 8.44 -14.08 16.28
N ILE A 384 8.75 -14.74 17.40
CA ILE A 384 9.99 -14.54 18.17
C ILE A 384 11.21 -14.77 17.28
N LEU A 385 11.33 -15.96 16.68
CA LEU A 385 12.47 -16.30 15.84
C LEU A 385 12.55 -15.43 14.58
N ASN A 386 11.42 -14.89 14.10
CA ASN A 386 11.43 -14.00 12.95
C ASN A 386 12.07 -12.64 13.23
N SER A 387 12.06 -12.22 14.49
CA SER A 387 12.69 -10.97 14.94
C SER A 387 14.20 -11.10 15.19
N PHE A 388 14.77 -12.31 15.09
CA PHE A 388 16.17 -12.58 15.40
C PHE A 388 17.04 -12.66 14.14
N GLU A 389 18.36 -12.60 14.33
CA GLU A 389 19.34 -12.75 13.26
C GLU A 389 19.17 -14.11 12.54
N ALA A 390 19.22 -14.09 11.20
CA ALA A 390 18.84 -15.22 10.37
C ALA A 390 19.77 -16.43 10.50
N ASP A 391 21.09 -16.24 10.58
CA ASP A 391 22.07 -17.32 10.71
C ASP A 391 21.89 -18.06 12.04
N LYS A 392 21.76 -17.32 13.14
CA LYS A 392 21.51 -17.90 14.47
C LYS A 392 20.22 -18.71 14.50
N VAL A 393 19.14 -18.20 13.89
CA VAL A 393 17.84 -18.90 13.84
C VAL A 393 17.94 -20.20 13.03
N VAL A 394 18.61 -20.16 11.88
CA VAL A 394 18.84 -21.36 11.06
C VAL A 394 19.67 -22.40 11.84
N ALA A 395 20.73 -21.97 12.54
CA ALA A 395 21.53 -22.85 13.39
C ALA A 395 20.72 -23.45 14.55
N PHE A 396 19.87 -22.65 15.19
CA PHE A 396 18.96 -23.11 16.25
C PHE A 396 18.02 -24.19 15.72
N TYR A 397 17.36 -23.95 14.58
CA TYR A 397 16.47 -24.93 13.99
C TYR A 397 17.20 -26.21 13.57
N ASP A 398 18.38 -26.10 12.96
CA ASP A 398 19.14 -27.28 12.55
C ASP A 398 19.56 -28.16 13.74
N LYS A 399 19.94 -27.52 14.86
CA LYS A 399 20.24 -28.19 16.13
C LYS A 399 19.01 -28.90 16.73
N HIS A 400 17.80 -28.35 16.56
CA HIS A 400 16.58 -28.82 17.21
C HIS A 400 15.55 -29.47 16.27
N LYS A 401 15.92 -29.74 15.01
CA LYS A 401 15.03 -30.24 13.95
C LYS A 401 14.20 -31.47 14.30
N GLN A 402 14.73 -32.36 15.12
CA GLN A 402 14.02 -33.57 15.57
C GLN A 402 12.69 -33.27 16.29
N TYR A 403 12.56 -32.10 16.91
CA TYR A 403 11.36 -31.68 17.64
C TYR A 403 10.34 -30.92 16.78
N LEU A 404 10.66 -30.58 15.54
CA LEU A 404 9.83 -29.75 14.66
C LEU A 404 8.94 -30.56 13.71
N THR A 405 9.20 -31.87 13.58
CA THR A 405 8.63 -32.73 12.54
C THR A 405 7.12 -32.97 12.71
N PHE A 406 6.45 -33.49 11.67
CA PHE A 406 4.99 -33.54 11.55
C PHE A 406 4.23 -34.29 12.66
N ASN A 407 4.90 -35.17 13.40
CA ASN A 407 4.30 -35.88 14.55
C ASN A 407 4.31 -35.03 15.85
N SER A 408 5.04 -33.93 15.88
CA SER A 408 5.18 -33.05 17.04
C SER A 408 4.05 -32.04 17.17
N GLY A 409 3.36 -31.69 16.08
CA GLY A 409 2.41 -30.57 16.04
C GLY A 409 3.07 -29.19 15.95
N TYR A 410 4.33 -29.11 15.47
CA TYR A 410 5.07 -27.87 15.18
C TYR A 410 5.40 -27.72 13.67
N ASN A 411 4.51 -28.16 12.79
CA ASN A 411 4.72 -28.09 11.34
C ASN A 411 5.06 -26.69 10.84
N ASP A 412 4.48 -25.66 11.45
CA ASP A 412 4.76 -24.27 11.09
C ASP A 412 6.21 -23.87 11.34
N LEU A 413 6.84 -24.39 12.40
CA LEU A 413 8.26 -24.18 12.66
C LEU A 413 9.12 -24.92 11.64
N TRP A 414 8.69 -26.11 11.18
CA TRP A 414 9.38 -26.82 10.10
C TRP A 414 9.31 -26.06 8.77
N ILE A 415 8.14 -25.49 8.44
CA ILE A 415 7.96 -24.64 7.26
C ILE A 415 8.83 -23.39 7.36
N ASN A 416 8.83 -22.72 8.52
CA ASN A 416 9.65 -21.53 8.74
C ASN A 416 11.15 -21.85 8.65
N PHE A 417 11.59 -22.97 9.23
CA PHE A 417 12.98 -23.43 9.13
C PHE A 417 13.37 -23.65 7.66
N PHE A 418 12.56 -24.38 6.90
CA PHE A 418 12.82 -24.59 5.47
C PHE A 418 12.95 -23.27 4.71
N TRP A 419 11.98 -22.36 4.89
CA TRP A 419 11.99 -21.07 4.20
C TRP A 419 13.21 -20.23 4.55
N ARG A 420 13.60 -20.18 5.84
CA ARG A 420 14.80 -19.46 6.28
C ARG A 420 16.08 -20.08 5.74
N ALA A 421 16.22 -21.39 5.86
CA ALA A 421 17.37 -22.13 5.34
C ALA A 421 17.50 -21.96 3.81
N PHE A 422 16.39 -21.99 3.08
CA PHE A 422 16.40 -21.82 1.63
C PHE A 422 16.92 -20.45 1.21
N ASN A 423 16.51 -19.39 1.92
CA ASN A 423 16.91 -18.00 1.65
C ASN A 423 18.24 -17.58 2.31
N ASN A 424 18.85 -18.44 3.14
CA ASN A 424 20.10 -18.15 3.83
C ASN A 424 21.31 -18.70 3.05
N GLU A 425 22.19 -17.82 2.58
CA GLU A 425 23.37 -18.20 1.80
C GLU A 425 24.37 -19.09 2.56
N ASN A 426 24.45 -18.96 3.88
CA ASN A 426 25.33 -19.76 4.74
C ASN A 426 24.85 -21.20 4.94
N PHE A 427 23.59 -21.49 4.61
CA PHE A 427 23.06 -22.84 4.60
C PHE A 427 23.15 -23.40 3.17
N SER A 428 23.99 -24.40 2.94
CA SER A 428 24.24 -24.92 1.58
C SER A 428 23.06 -25.71 1.01
N LYS A 429 23.02 -25.84 -0.33
CA LYS A 429 22.01 -26.67 -1.02
C LYS A 429 22.13 -28.15 -0.66
N GLU A 430 23.34 -28.62 -0.35
CA GLU A 430 23.60 -29.96 0.13
C GLU A 430 22.96 -30.17 1.51
N GLN A 431 23.13 -29.21 2.43
CA GLN A 431 22.46 -29.23 3.75
C GLN A 431 20.94 -29.16 3.62
N LEU A 432 20.40 -28.39 2.66
CA LEU A 432 18.96 -28.37 2.36
C LEU A 432 18.47 -29.77 1.95
N PHE A 433 19.21 -30.45 1.08
CA PHE A 433 18.87 -31.81 0.68
C PHE A 433 18.89 -32.78 1.86
N GLU A 434 19.98 -32.83 2.62
CA GLU A 434 20.12 -33.75 3.75
C GLU A 434 19.04 -33.54 4.83
N THR A 435 18.65 -32.28 5.05
CA THR A 435 17.71 -31.93 6.12
C THR A 435 16.26 -32.17 5.73
N PHE A 436 15.86 -31.83 4.49
CA PHE A 436 14.45 -31.72 4.14
C PHE A 436 13.94 -32.81 3.18
N SER A 437 14.82 -33.48 2.44
CA SER A 437 14.43 -34.43 1.37
C SER A 437 13.50 -35.54 1.84
N THR A 438 13.72 -36.06 3.04
CA THR A 438 12.95 -37.17 3.60
C THR A 438 11.51 -36.80 3.97
N THR A 439 11.20 -35.50 4.08
CA THR A 439 9.90 -34.97 4.53
C THR A 439 8.96 -34.61 3.38
N LEU A 440 9.48 -34.45 2.15
CA LEU A 440 8.67 -34.11 0.99
C LEU A 440 7.60 -35.19 0.73
N GLY A 441 6.34 -34.77 0.60
CA GLY A 441 5.19 -35.67 0.37
C GLY A 441 4.71 -36.42 1.61
N LYS A 442 5.41 -36.30 2.75
CA LYS A 442 5.04 -36.91 4.03
C LYS A 442 4.57 -35.90 5.08
N SER A 443 4.81 -34.62 4.84
CA SER A 443 4.51 -33.51 5.76
C SER A 443 3.44 -32.58 5.19
N LEU A 444 2.67 -31.94 6.08
CA LEU A 444 1.79 -30.81 5.74
C LEU A 444 2.57 -29.62 5.15
N ALA A 445 3.88 -29.56 5.38
CA ALA A 445 4.78 -28.55 4.82
C ALA A 445 5.02 -28.69 3.31
N THR A 446 4.64 -29.82 2.69
CA THR A 446 4.97 -30.13 1.29
C THR A 446 4.54 -29.02 0.33
N GLY A 447 3.35 -28.44 0.54
CA GLY A 447 2.83 -27.37 -0.33
C GLY A 447 3.73 -26.14 -0.29
N SER A 448 4.01 -25.63 0.91
CA SER A 448 4.86 -24.46 1.14
C SER A 448 6.30 -24.68 0.65
N MET A 449 6.83 -25.90 0.81
CA MET A 449 8.16 -26.24 0.29
C MET A 449 8.21 -26.15 -1.23
N LEU A 450 7.22 -26.76 -1.91
CA LEU A 450 7.16 -26.73 -3.37
C LEU A 450 6.95 -25.30 -3.90
N GLU A 451 6.09 -24.51 -3.27
CA GLU A 451 5.86 -23.10 -3.65
C GLU A 451 7.12 -22.24 -3.53
N THR A 452 7.92 -22.50 -2.48
CA THR A 452 9.20 -21.82 -2.26
C THR A 452 10.21 -22.23 -3.33
N PHE A 453 10.34 -23.53 -3.62
CA PHE A 453 11.23 -24.02 -4.68
C PHE A 453 10.80 -23.51 -6.07
N SER A 454 9.51 -23.50 -6.38
CA SER A 454 8.99 -23.09 -7.69
C SER A 454 8.93 -21.58 -7.89
N GLY A 455 9.17 -20.78 -6.83
CA GLY A 455 9.04 -19.34 -6.88
C GLY A 455 7.61 -18.84 -7.08
N THR A 456 6.60 -19.67 -6.81
CA THR A 456 5.17 -19.36 -7.04
C THR A 456 4.48 -18.78 -5.81
N ASN A 457 5.23 -18.17 -4.88
CA ASN A 457 4.72 -17.72 -3.60
C ASN A 457 3.71 -16.56 -3.77
N GLY A 458 2.44 -16.79 -3.42
CA GLY A 458 1.37 -15.79 -3.53
C GLY A 458 -0.04 -16.38 -3.34
N TYR A 459 -0.94 -15.60 -2.72
CA TYR A 459 -2.35 -15.97 -2.53
C TYR A 459 -3.05 -16.26 -3.86
N TYR A 460 -4.08 -17.13 -3.80
CA TYR A 460 -5.06 -17.50 -4.84
C TYR A 460 -5.81 -16.30 -5.46
N THR A 461 -5.08 -15.37 -6.06
CA THR A 461 -5.67 -14.40 -6.97
C THR A 461 -5.49 -15.00 -8.36
N TYR A 462 -6.62 -15.45 -8.92
CA TYR A 462 -6.73 -16.11 -10.23
C TYR A 462 -6.32 -15.22 -11.43
N THR A 463 -5.68 -14.10 -11.14
CA THR A 463 -5.24 -13.06 -12.06
C THR A 463 -3.73 -12.93 -11.88
N VAL A 464 -2.98 -13.62 -12.75
CA VAL A 464 -1.51 -13.56 -12.88
C VAL A 464 -0.74 -14.11 -11.67
N ARG A 465 -0.39 -15.41 -11.71
CA ARG A 465 0.71 -15.93 -10.86
C ARG A 465 1.97 -15.12 -11.22
N LYS A 466 2.40 -14.21 -10.34
CA LYS A 466 3.77 -13.67 -10.39
C LYS A 466 4.72 -14.80 -9.97
N CYS A 467 5.15 -15.59 -10.94
CA CYS A 467 6.23 -16.56 -10.72
C CYS A 467 7.55 -15.80 -10.67
N SER A 468 8.26 -15.90 -9.55
CA SER A 468 9.70 -15.61 -9.53
C SER A 468 10.48 -16.74 -10.19
N GLU A 469 11.69 -16.46 -10.66
CA GLU A 469 12.54 -17.50 -11.24
C GLU A 469 12.92 -18.55 -10.19
N VAL A 470 12.96 -19.82 -10.59
CA VAL A 470 13.41 -20.92 -9.75
C VAL A 470 14.88 -20.71 -9.40
N ARG A 471 15.20 -20.65 -8.10
CA ARG A 471 16.57 -20.55 -7.57
C ARG A 471 17.30 -21.89 -7.69
N VAL A 472 17.66 -22.27 -8.92
CA VAL A 472 18.39 -23.51 -9.23
C VAL A 472 19.71 -23.61 -8.47
N ASP A 473 20.36 -22.47 -8.20
CA ASP A 473 21.57 -22.37 -7.38
C ASP A 473 21.40 -22.90 -5.94
N ARG A 474 20.15 -22.94 -5.45
CA ARG A 474 19.79 -23.40 -4.10
C ARG A 474 19.22 -24.83 -4.07
N ILE A 475 19.11 -25.51 -5.21
CA ILE A 475 18.53 -26.85 -5.30
C ILE A 475 19.60 -27.85 -5.71
N ASP A 476 19.95 -28.76 -4.80
CA ASP A 476 20.88 -29.85 -5.07
C ASP A 476 20.31 -30.84 -6.12
N PRO A 477 21.10 -31.29 -7.12
CA PRO A 477 20.63 -32.24 -8.14
C PRO A 477 20.03 -33.54 -7.58
N ARG A 478 20.41 -33.95 -6.36
CA ARG A 478 19.84 -35.13 -5.68
C ARG A 478 18.34 -35.00 -5.40
N TRP A 479 17.76 -33.79 -5.45
CA TRP A 479 16.32 -33.59 -5.36
C TRP A 479 15.53 -34.12 -6.57
N ILE A 480 16.14 -34.21 -7.76
CA ILE A 480 15.46 -34.67 -8.98
C ILE A 480 14.75 -36.03 -8.80
N PRO A 481 15.43 -37.11 -8.35
CA PRO A 481 14.75 -38.39 -8.11
C PRO A 481 13.69 -38.32 -7.00
N VAL A 482 13.85 -37.42 -6.02
CA VAL A 482 12.87 -37.20 -4.94
C VAL A 482 11.59 -36.57 -5.50
N PHE A 483 11.70 -35.57 -6.37
CA PHE A 483 10.56 -34.95 -7.04
C PHE A 483 9.82 -35.93 -7.94
N TYR A 484 10.53 -36.75 -8.71
CA TYR A 484 9.88 -37.80 -9.50
C TYR A 484 9.21 -38.86 -8.64
N SER A 485 9.83 -39.26 -7.53
CA SER A 485 9.19 -40.16 -6.56
C SER A 485 7.93 -39.55 -5.97
N PHE A 486 7.94 -38.25 -5.67
CA PHE A 486 6.78 -37.52 -5.19
C PHE A 486 5.66 -37.49 -6.24
N LEU A 487 5.96 -37.18 -7.51
CA LEU A 487 4.99 -37.23 -8.61
C LEU A 487 4.34 -38.62 -8.74
N ARG A 488 5.11 -39.71 -8.59
CA ARG A 488 4.56 -41.08 -8.57
C ARG A 488 3.59 -41.34 -7.42
N SER A 489 3.76 -40.66 -6.29
CA SER A 489 2.87 -40.81 -5.14
C SER A 489 1.52 -40.08 -5.29
N LEU A 490 1.42 -39.14 -6.23
CA LEU A 490 0.21 -38.36 -6.45
C LEU A 490 -0.84 -39.19 -7.21
N LYS A 491 -2.10 -39.09 -6.76
CA LYS A 491 -3.24 -39.74 -7.42
C LYS A 491 -3.64 -39.09 -8.75
N LYS A 492 -3.37 -37.79 -8.89
CA LYS A 492 -3.66 -36.96 -10.07
C LYS A 492 -2.50 -36.01 -10.30
N LEU A 493 -2.18 -35.72 -11.56
CA LEU A 493 -1.10 -34.81 -11.94
C LEU A 493 -1.60 -33.40 -12.27
N HIS A 494 -2.91 -33.19 -12.27
CA HIS A 494 -3.51 -31.86 -12.36
C HIS A 494 -3.87 -31.32 -10.96
N ASN A 495 -2.85 -30.89 -10.23
CA ASN A 495 -3.02 -30.14 -8.98
C ASN A 495 -1.80 -29.23 -8.74
N ASN A 496 -1.92 -28.32 -7.77
CA ASN A 496 -0.86 -27.37 -7.42
C ASN A 496 0.48 -28.03 -7.05
N TYR A 497 0.46 -29.19 -6.37
CA TYR A 497 1.68 -29.90 -5.98
C TYR A 497 2.43 -30.41 -7.21
N ALA A 498 1.73 -31.08 -8.13
CA ALA A 498 2.31 -31.58 -9.37
C ALA A 498 2.82 -30.44 -10.24
N LEU A 499 2.04 -29.36 -10.37
CA LEU A 499 2.42 -28.19 -11.18
C LEU A 499 3.71 -27.54 -10.67
N ASN A 500 3.79 -27.23 -9.37
CA ASN A 500 4.99 -26.65 -8.79
C ASN A 500 6.19 -27.59 -8.96
N THR A 501 5.97 -28.90 -8.81
CA THR A 501 7.02 -29.91 -9.06
C THR A 501 7.51 -29.90 -10.51
N PHE A 502 6.62 -29.78 -11.49
CA PHE A 502 7.00 -29.67 -12.90
C PHE A 502 7.78 -28.39 -13.21
N ILE A 503 7.40 -27.25 -12.62
CA ILE A 503 8.13 -25.98 -12.76
C ILE A 503 9.57 -26.13 -12.24
N ILE A 504 9.74 -26.79 -11.09
CA ILE A 504 11.06 -27.03 -10.49
C ILE A 504 11.89 -27.94 -11.41
N LEU A 505 11.32 -29.06 -11.84
CA LEU A 505 12.01 -30.01 -12.72
C LEU A 505 12.38 -29.37 -14.07
N ASP A 506 11.53 -28.52 -14.64
CA ASP A 506 11.84 -27.81 -15.90
C ASP A 506 13.05 -26.89 -15.76
N ALA A 507 13.21 -26.25 -14.60
CA ALA A 507 14.36 -25.42 -14.31
C ALA A 507 15.65 -26.24 -14.10
N LEU A 508 15.55 -27.43 -13.49
CA LEU A 508 16.68 -28.32 -13.21
C LEU A 508 17.12 -29.14 -14.43
N GLU A 509 16.17 -29.55 -15.27
CA GLU A 509 16.35 -30.50 -16.38
C GLU A 509 15.78 -29.92 -17.69
N LYS A 510 16.30 -28.76 -18.12
CA LYS A 510 15.80 -27.98 -19.28
C LYS A 510 15.45 -28.81 -20.53
N ASP A 511 16.11 -29.95 -20.76
CA ASP A 511 15.81 -30.90 -21.86
C ASP A 511 15.72 -32.38 -21.39
N GLY A 512 15.30 -32.61 -20.14
CA GLY A 512 15.19 -33.95 -19.57
C GLY A 512 14.04 -34.77 -20.17
N LYS A 513 14.36 -35.88 -20.87
CA LYS A 513 13.36 -36.80 -21.45
C LYS A 513 12.35 -37.34 -20.43
N SER A 514 12.77 -37.53 -19.19
CA SER A 514 11.86 -37.97 -18.13
C SER A 514 10.77 -36.94 -17.84
N LEU A 515 11.07 -35.65 -17.85
CA LEU A 515 10.05 -34.61 -17.64
C LEU A 515 9.06 -34.57 -18.81
N ASP A 516 9.53 -34.78 -20.04
CA ASP A 516 8.66 -34.90 -21.21
C ASP A 516 7.62 -36.01 -21.04
N GLU A 517 8.06 -37.22 -20.66
CA GLU A 517 7.17 -38.35 -20.43
C GLU A 517 6.13 -38.05 -19.35
N TRP A 518 6.53 -37.37 -18.28
CA TRP A 518 5.63 -36.99 -17.18
C TRP A 518 4.64 -35.89 -17.58
N LEU A 519 5.05 -34.89 -18.35
CA LEU A 519 4.15 -33.86 -18.86
C LEU A 519 3.14 -34.45 -19.84
N LEU A 520 3.57 -35.38 -20.71
CA LEU A 520 2.68 -36.10 -21.63
C LEU A 520 1.69 -36.98 -20.87
N LYS A 521 2.16 -37.68 -19.82
CA LYS A 521 1.28 -38.45 -18.93
C LYS A 521 0.25 -37.55 -18.25
N ALA A 522 0.67 -36.42 -17.69
CA ALA A 522 -0.23 -35.44 -17.09
C ALA A 522 -1.26 -34.94 -18.11
N LEU A 523 -0.83 -34.57 -19.33
CA LEU A 523 -1.72 -34.12 -20.41
C LEU A 523 -2.74 -35.19 -20.86
N SER A 524 -2.44 -36.47 -20.65
CA SER A 524 -3.32 -37.59 -21.00
C SER A 524 -4.45 -37.81 -20.00
N GLU A 525 -4.34 -37.29 -18.77
CA GLU A 525 -5.38 -37.35 -17.75
C GLU A 525 -6.63 -36.52 -18.16
N THR A 526 -7.72 -36.68 -17.41
CA THR A 526 -8.96 -35.92 -17.65
C THR A 526 -8.69 -34.43 -17.43
N PHE A 527 -9.07 -33.61 -18.42
CA PHE A 527 -8.93 -32.16 -18.38
C PHE A 527 -9.45 -31.55 -17.07
N SER A 528 -8.63 -30.73 -16.43
CA SER A 528 -9.04 -29.80 -15.37
C SER A 528 -8.54 -28.38 -15.67
N GLU A 529 -9.01 -27.41 -14.89
CA GLU A 529 -8.64 -25.99 -15.01
C GLU A 529 -7.13 -25.77 -14.86
N ASP A 530 -6.48 -26.56 -14.00
CA ASP A 530 -5.03 -26.52 -13.77
C ASP A 530 -4.19 -27.01 -14.96
N THR A 531 -4.82 -27.71 -15.93
CA THR A 531 -4.15 -28.21 -17.16
C THR A 531 -3.53 -27.07 -17.97
N ILE A 532 -4.12 -25.87 -17.89
CA ILE A 532 -3.68 -24.68 -18.62
C ILE A 532 -2.22 -24.34 -18.33
N TRP A 533 -1.77 -24.58 -17.09
CA TRP A 533 -0.39 -24.30 -16.70
C TRP A 533 0.62 -25.28 -17.32
N LEU A 534 0.19 -26.50 -17.66
CA LEU A 534 1.04 -27.47 -18.37
C LEU A 534 1.33 -27.02 -19.80
N TYR A 535 0.43 -26.27 -20.45
CA TYR A 535 0.64 -25.81 -21.83
C TYR A 535 1.84 -24.87 -21.96
N ARG A 536 2.08 -24.01 -20.96
CA ARG A 536 3.28 -23.15 -20.92
C ARG A 536 4.55 -23.98 -20.91
N LEU A 537 4.60 -25.02 -20.08
CA LEU A 537 5.74 -25.93 -20.00
C LEU A 537 5.90 -26.72 -21.31
N ILE A 538 4.82 -27.27 -21.86
CA ILE A 538 4.85 -28.05 -23.11
C ILE A 538 5.37 -27.20 -24.29
N LEU A 539 4.90 -25.97 -24.45
CA LEU A 539 5.34 -25.13 -25.58
C LEU A 539 6.78 -24.62 -25.43
N LYS A 540 7.27 -24.47 -24.20
CA LYS A 540 8.68 -24.14 -23.94
C LYS A 540 9.63 -25.26 -24.36
N ARG A 541 9.17 -26.51 -24.32
CA ARG A 541 10.00 -27.70 -24.54
C ARG A 541 10.14 -28.05 -26.02
N ASN A 542 11.19 -28.79 -26.35
CA ASN A 542 11.46 -29.26 -27.71
C ASN A 542 10.72 -30.58 -28.03
N LEU A 543 9.41 -30.57 -27.81
CA LEU A 543 8.55 -31.73 -28.06
C LEU A 543 8.08 -31.75 -29.52
N PRO A 544 8.15 -32.91 -30.22
CA PRO A 544 7.52 -33.04 -31.52
C PRO A 544 6.02 -32.81 -31.38
N ASN A 545 5.43 -32.06 -32.30
CA ASN A 545 4.00 -31.77 -32.35
C ASN A 545 3.43 -31.09 -31.08
N LYS A 546 4.24 -30.31 -30.34
CA LYS A 546 3.81 -29.61 -29.11
C LYS A 546 2.52 -28.79 -29.25
N TYR A 547 2.31 -28.15 -30.40
CA TYR A 547 1.09 -27.40 -30.71
C TYR A 547 -0.13 -28.33 -30.87
N GLU A 548 0.03 -29.47 -31.54
CA GLU A 548 -1.01 -30.49 -31.71
C GLU A 548 -1.40 -31.11 -30.36
N LEU A 549 -0.42 -31.34 -29.49
CA LEU A 549 -0.66 -31.85 -28.13
C LEU A 549 -1.54 -30.92 -27.31
N VAL A 550 -1.25 -29.61 -27.32
CA VAL A 550 -2.08 -28.60 -26.63
C VAL A 550 -3.47 -28.53 -27.27
N TYR A 551 -3.54 -28.53 -28.61
CA TYR A 551 -4.81 -28.52 -29.34
C TYR A 551 -5.71 -29.71 -28.97
N HIS A 552 -5.20 -30.95 -29.05
CA HIS A 552 -5.96 -32.15 -28.70
C HIS A 552 -6.39 -32.19 -27.23
N SER A 553 -5.60 -31.59 -26.32
CA SER A 553 -6.02 -31.45 -24.93
C SER A 553 -7.23 -30.52 -24.80
N LEU A 554 -7.22 -29.39 -25.52
CA LEU A 554 -8.34 -28.46 -25.59
C LEU A 554 -9.57 -29.04 -26.30
N GLU A 555 -9.41 -29.98 -27.23
CA GLU A 555 -10.55 -30.68 -27.85
C GLU A 555 -11.39 -31.50 -26.86
N LYS A 556 -10.77 -31.93 -25.75
CA LYS A 556 -11.46 -32.66 -24.67
C LYS A 556 -12.27 -31.73 -23.76
N MET A 557 -12.12 -30.41 -23.89
CA MET A 557 -12.80 -29.41 -23.07
C MET A 557 -14.31 -29.37 -23.39
N LYS A 558 -15.15 -29.39 -22.36
CA LYS A 558 -16.61 -29.36 -22.50
C LYS A 558 -17.19 -28.03 -22.02
N ALA A 559 -18.38 -27.68 -22.52
CA ALA A 559 -19.17 -26.57 -21.99
C ALA A 559 -19.51 -26.83 -20.51
N GLY A 560 -19.02 -25.97 -19.61
CA GLY A 560 -19.11 -26.13 -18.15
C GLY A 560 -17.76 -26.21 -17.43
N ASN A 561 -16.68 -26.56 -18.15
CA ASN A 561 -15.32 -26.36 -17.64
C ASN A 561 -15.07 -24.85 -17.50
N ALA A 562 -14.27 -24.39 -16.54
CA ALA A 562 -13.92 -22.97 -16.41
C ALA A 562 -12.98 -22.50 -17.54
N TYR A 563 -13.55 -22.33 -18.73
CA TYR A 563 -12.86 -21.89 -19.93
C TYR A 563 -12.31 -20.48 -19.84
N TYR A 564 -12.81 -19.67 -18.92
CA TYR A 564 -12.30 -18.32 -18.67
C TYR A 564 -10.84 -18.33 -18.18
N PHE A 565 -10.33 -19.44 -17.64
CA PHE A 565 -8.90 -19.52 -17.30
C PHE A 565 -7.97 -19.46 -18.50
N LEU A 566 -8.47 -19.72 -19.72
CA LEU A 566 -7.65 -19.58 -20.94
C LEU A 566 -7.32 -18.11 -21.25
N TYR A 567 -8.10 -17.15 -20.76
CA TYR A 567 -7.77 -15.71 -20.87
C TYR A 567 -6.44 -15.38 -20.17
N ASN A 568 -6.04 -16.14 -19.14
CA ASN A 568 -4.75 -15.97 -18.47
C ASN A 568 -3.54 -16.28 -19.38
N LEU A 569 -3.75 -16.90 -20.53
CA LEU A 569 -2.71 -17.13 -21.54
C LEU A 569 -2.63 -15.97 -22.55
N SER A 570 -3.75 -15.31 -22.85
CA SER A 570 -3.87 -14.24 -23.85
C SER A 570 -3.01 -13.01 -23.55
N ASP A 571 -2.89 -12.60 -22.29
CA ASP A 571 -2.11 -11.42 -21.88
C ASP A 571 -0.57 -11.61 -21.99
N THR A 572 -0.10 -12.75 -22.51
CA THR A 572 1.33 -13.12 -22.49
C THR A 572 1.91 -13.51 -23.87
N ASP A 573 1.27 -13.07 -24.96
CA ASP A 573 1.63 -13.45 -26.34
C ASP A 573 1.69 -14.98 -26.57
N PHE A 574 1.05 -15.76 -25.68
CA PHE A 574 1.14 -17.22 -25.68
C PHE A 574 0.59 -17.81 -26.98
N TRP A 575 -0.61 -17.37 -27.38
CA TRP A 575 -1.29 -17.91 -28.55
C TRP A 575 -0.61 -17.51 -29.87
N LYS A 576 0.07 -16.35 -29.93
CA LYS A 576 0.83 -15.91 -31.12
C LYS A 576 1.96 -16.86 -31.52
N GLN A 577 2.39 -17.74 -30.62
CA GLN A 577 3.44 -18.72 -30.88
C GLN A 577 2.94 -19.92 -31.70
N PHE A 578 1.63 -20.11 -31.86
CA PHE A 578 1.07 -21.21 -32.65
C PHE A 578 1.23 -20.94 -34.16
N PRO A 579 1.49 -21.99 -34.97
CA PRO A 579 1.45 -21.86 -36.42
C PRO A 579 0.07 -21.38 -36.92
N LYS A 580 0.05 -20.51 -37.94
CA LYS A 580 -1.19 -19.88 -38.44
C LYS A 580 -2.26 -20.86 -38.89
N GLU A 581 -1.87 -22.05 -39.34
CA GLU A 581 -2.79 -23.14 -39.72
C GLU A 581 -3.71 -23.59 -38.56
N TYR A 582 -3.33 -23.37 -37.30
CA TYR A 582 -4.15 -23.72 -36.14
C TYR A 582 -5.32 -22.76 -35.92
N ALA A 583 -5.30 -21.55 -36.48
CA ALA A 583 -6.42 -20.61 -36.36
C ALA A 583 -7.72 -21.22 -36.90
N GLN A 584 -7.65 -21.91 -38.05
CA GLN A 584 -8.80 -22.59 -38.62
C GLN A 584 -9.27 -23.77 -37.75
N LYS A 585 -8.35 -24.52 -37.15
CA LYS A 585 -8.68 -25.61 -36.22
C LYS A 585 -9.44 -25.07 -34.98
N PHE A 586 -8.99 -23.95 -34.41
CA PHE A 586 -9.66 -23.32 -33.26
C PHE A 586 -11.04 -22.73 -33.60
N ARG A 587 -11.26 -22.24 -34.83
CA ARG A 587 -12.61 -21.82 -35.29
C ARG A 587 -13.58 -22.99 -35.34
N ILE A 588 -13.16 -24.12 -35.93
CA ILE A 588 -13.96 -25.35 -35.96
C ILE A 588 -14.27 -25.80 -34.52
N LEU A 589 -13.28 -25.72 -33.62
CA LEU A 589 -13.45 -26.07 -32.23
C LEU A 589 -14.43 -25.13 -31.49
N ALA A 590 -14.42 -23.84 -31.81
CA ALA A 590 -15.35 -22.84 -31.28
C ALA A 590 -16.80 -23.17 -31.66
N GLU A 591 -17.04 -23.55 -32.91
CA GLU A 591 -18.36 -23.96 -33.41
C GLU A 591 -18.84 -25.26 -32.73
N LYS A 592 -17.95 -26.24 -32.62
CA LYS A 592 -18.23 -27.54 -31.98
C LYS A 592 -18.61 -27.40 -30.50
N ASN A 593 -17.85 -26.61 -29.74
CA ASN A 593 -18.04 -26.47 -28.29
C ASN A 593 -18.91 -25.29 -27.86
N LYS A 594 -19.28 -24.39 -28.78
CA LYS A 594 -20.01 -23.14 -28.51
C LYS A 594 -19.32 -22.25 -27.47
N LEU A 595 -17.98 -22.23 -27.47
CA LEU A 595 -17.17 -21.43 -26.54
C LEU A 595 -16.51 -20.26 -27.26
N LYS A 596 -16.86 -19.03 -26.87
CA LYS A 596 -16.38 -17.78 -27.51
C LYS A 596 -14.85 -17.62 -27.48
N ILE A 597 -14.22 -18.05 -26.38
CA ILE A 597 -12.76 -18.01 -26.18
C ILE A 597 -11.97 -18.65 -27.32
N PHE A 598 -12.44 -19.75 -27.92
CA PHE A 598 -11.70 -20.41 -29.00
C PHE A 598 -11.68 -19.58 -30.29
N LYS A 599 -12.70 -18.74 -30.52
CA LYS A 599 -12.70 -17.78 -31.63
C LYS A 599 -11.67 -16.67 -31.38
N GLU A 600 -11.60 -16.17 -30.15
CA GLU A 600 -10.64 -15.13 -29.76
C GLU A 600 -9.20 -15.64 -29.82
N ILE A 601 -8.95 -16.89 -29.39
CA ILE A 601 -7.66 -17.57 -29.57
C ILE A 601 -7.28 -17.64 -31.06
N ALA A 602 -8.21 -18.03 -31.94
CA ALA A 602 -7.94 -18.06 -33.38
C ALA A 602 -7.56 -16.68 -33.95
N GLU A 603 -8.23 -15.62 -33.50
CA GLU A 603 -7.91 -14.24 -33.88
C GLU A 603 -6.53 -13.81 -33.35
N GLU A 604 -6.16 -14.20 -32.13
CA GLU A 604 -4.82 -13.94 -31.58
C GLU A 604 -3.71 -14.65 -32.36
N ILE A 605 -3.91 -15.92 -32.75
CA ILE A 605 -2.96 -16.69 -33.57
C ILE A 605 -2.71 -16.00 -34.91
N GLU A 606 -3.74 -15.43 -35.55
CA GLU A 606 -3.60 -14.73 -36.84
C GLU A 606 -2.90 -13.37 -36.73
N ARG A 607 -3.08 -12.69 -35.59
CA ARG A 607 -2.44 -11.41 -35.28
C ARG A 607 -0.96 -11.54 -34.91
N GLY A 608 -0.52 -12.71 -34.46
CA GLY A 608 0.89 -13.08 -34.32
C GLY A 608 1.55 -13.33 -35.68
#